data_AF-A0A6P1W886-F1
#
_entry.id   AF-A0A6P1W886-F1
#
_cell.length_a   1.000
_cell.length_b   1.000
_cell.length_c   1.000
_cell.angle_alpha   90.00
_cell.angle_beta   90.00
_cell.angle_gamma   90.00
#
_symmetry.space_group_name_H-M   'P 1'
#
loop_
_entity.id
_entity.type
_entity.pdbx_description
1 polymer ?
#
loop_
_entity_poly.entity_id
_entity_poly.type
_entity_poly.pdbx_seq_one_letter_code
_entity_poly.pdbx_strand_id
1 'polypeptide(L)'
;MLVIKVADNPTNRRPPLDSLIAPTVAAIINDFYQKSSLTITIFICDTADRKHEARWRKFNRWYDHFAANGYVRIDDAFFDTTKQLTYHCAVIVKCANPHLREISLAFIDLMADYNADK
;
A
#
# COMPACT_ATOMS: atom_id res chain seq x y z
N MET A 1 1.40 -24.45 -13.18
CA MET A 1 2.33 -23.95 -12.16
C MET A 1 2.76 -22.55 -12.57
N LEU A 2 2.36 -21.52 -11.81
CA LEU A 2 2.79 -20.14 -12.07
C LEU A 2 4.22 -19.99 -11.54
N VAL A 3 5.19 -19.70 -12.41
CA VAL A 3 6.59 -19.50 -12.04
C VAL A 3 6.92 -18.04 -12.27
N ILE A 4 7.23 -17.31 -11.20
CA ILE A 4 7.81 -15.96 -11.31
C ILE A 4 9.25 -16.13 -11.77
N LYS A 5 9.54 -15.77 -13.02
CA LYS A 5 10.90 -15.75 -13.57
C LYS A 5 11.44 -14.32 -13.55
N VAL A 6 12.66 -14.16 -13.03
CA VAL A 6 13.42 -12.91 -13.18
C VAL A 6 13.86 -12.79 -14.63
N ALA A 7 13.45 -11.73 -15.31
CA ALA A 7 13.89 -11.41 -16.65
C ALA A 7 15.13 -10.51 -16.58
N ASP A 8 16.19 -10.89 -17.28
CA ASP A 8 17.43 -10.11 -17.35
C ASP A 8 17.26 -8.95 -18.33
N ASN A 9 17.84 -7.78 -18.01
CA ASN A 9 17.75 -6.59 -18.85
C ASN A 9 19.11 -6.29 -19.51
N PRO A 10 19.36 -6.82 -20.73
CA PRO A 10 20.66 -6.73 -21.39
C PRO A 10 21.02 -5.32 -21.85
N THR A 11 20.08 -4.37 -21.81
CA THR A 11 20.28 -3.03 -22.36
C THR A 11 20.95 -2.05 -21.39
N ASN A 12 21.10 -2.42 -20.11
CA ASN A 12 21.57 -1.57 -19.00
C ASN A 12 20.82 -0.22 -18.86
N ARG A 13 19.72 -0.04 -19.60
CA ARG A 13 18.82 1.11 -19.54
C ARG A 13 17.66 0.76 -18.62
N ARG A 14 17.22 1.72 -17.82
CA ARG A 14 16.00 1.53 -17.02
C ARG A 14 14.84 1.23 -17.96
N PRO A 15 14.11 0.11 -17.78
CA PRO A 15 12.92 -0.16 -18.57
C PRO A 15 11.96 1.03 -18.47
N PRO A 16 11.28 1.39 -19.57
CA PRO A 16 10.22 2.38 -19.49
C PRO A 16 9.17 1.91 -18.47
N LEU A 17 8.52 2.87 -17.85
CA LEU A 17 7.46 2.59 -16.89
C LEU A 17 6.29 1.92 -17.62
N ASP A 18 6.01 0.66 -17.29
CA ASP A 18 4.86 -0.05 -17.83
C ASP A 18 3.57 0.63 -17.36
N SER A 19 2.83 1.19 -18.32
CA SER A 19 1.57 1.89 -18.10
C SER A 19 0.47 0.98 -17.59
N LEU A 20 0.59 -0.34 -17.76
CA LEU A 20 -0.40 -1.33 -17.34
C LEU A 20 -0.25 -1.77 -15.89
N ILE A 21 0.86 -1.46 -15.22
CA ILE A 21 1.07 -1.85 -13.81
C ILE A 21 -0.05 -1.30 -12.93
N ALA A 22 -0.31 0.02 -13.00
CA ALA A 22 -1.32 0.66 -12.17
C ALA A 22 -2.74 0.10 -12.40
N PRO A 23 -3.27 0.01 -13.64
CA PRO A 23 -4.59 -0.58 -13.86
C PRO A 23 -4.65 -2.08 -13.53
N THR A 24 -3.56 -2.84 -13.70
CA THR A 24 -3.53 -4.26 -13.32
C THR A 24 -3.65 -4.42 -11.80
N VAL A 25 -2.87 -3.66 -11.03
CA VAL A 25 -2.96 -3.68 -9.56
C VAL A 25 -4.35 -3.24 -9.11
N ALA A 26 -4.89 -2.16 -9.68
CA ALA A 26 -6.24 -1.70 -9.37
C ALA A 26 -7.30 -2.77 -9.66
N ALA A 27 -7.19 -3.51 -10.78
CA ALA A 27 -8.12 -4.58 -11.13
C ALA A 27 -8.06 -5.77 -10.15
N ILE A 28 -6.85 -6.18 -9.74
CA ILE A 28 -6.66 -7.24 -8.74
C ILE A 28 -7.32 -6.83 -7.42
N ILE A 29 -7.03 -5.62 -6.95
CA ILE A 29 -7.56 -5.11 -5.69
C ILE A 29 -9.09 -4.96 -5.76
N ASN A 30 -9.63 -4.48 -6.88
CA ASN A 30 -11.07 -4.41 -7.11
C ASN A 30 -11.74 -5.78 -7.03
N ASP A 31 -11.16 -6.82 -7.64
CA ASP A 31 -11.68 -8.19 -7.56
C ASP A 31 -11.78 -8.68 -6.10
N PHE A 32 -10.81 -8.35 -5.25
CA PHE A 32 -10.89 -8.67 -3.81
C PHE A 32 -11.99 -7.90 -3.09
N TYR A 33 -12.19 -6.62 -3.39
CA TYR A 33 -13.23 -5.81 -2.75
C TYR A 33 -14.65 -6.10 -3.26
N GLN A 34 -14.80 -6.66 -4.46
CA GLN A 34 -16.10 -7.12 -4.96
C GLN A 34 -16.58 -8.39 -4.26
N LYS A 35 -15.66 -9.21 -3.74
CA LYS A 35 -16.00 -10.44 -3.02
C LYS A 35 -16.56 -10.19 -1.62
N SER A 36 -16.15 -9.12 -0.96
CA SER A 36 -16.60 -8.80 0.40
C SER A 36 -16.42 -7.32 0.73
N SER A 37 -17.41 -6.73 1.39
CA SER A 37 -17.27 -5.40 2.01
C SER A 37 -16.33 -5.41 3.23
N LEU A 38 -16.01 -6.59 3.77
CA LEU A 38 -15.10 -6.77 4.90
C LEU A 38 -13.63 -6.78 4.51
N THR A 39 -13.32 -6.83 3.20
CA THR A 39 -11.94 -6.77 2.72
C THR A 39 -11.29 -5.45 3.16
N ILE A 40 -10.05 -5.54 3.63
CA ILE A 40 -9.21 -4.41 4.06
C ILE A 40 -7.86 -4.56 3.35
N THR A 41 -7.30 -3.46 2.87
CA THR A 41 -5.92 -3.44 2.35
C THR A 41 -5.02 -2.70 3.33
N ILE A 42 -3.89 -3.31 3.68
CA ILE A 42 -2.83 -2.68 4.47
C ILE A 42 -1.59 -2.63 3.59
N PHE A 43 -1.00 -1.45 3.48
CA PHE A 43 0.27 -1.21 2.82
C PHE A 43 1.32 -0.86 3.87
N ILE A 44 2.51 -1.46 3.75
CA ILE A 44 3.65 -1.20 4.62
C ILE A 44 4.89 -1.10 3.73
N CYS A 45 5.68 -0.05 3.90
CA CYS A 45 6.91 0.16 3.16
C CYS A 45 8.01 0.73 4.05
N ASP A 46 9.11 -0.02 4.22
CA ASP A 46 10.32 0.47 4.88
C ASP A 46 11.10 1.47 4.01
N THR A 47 12.00 2.24 4.63
CA THR A 47 12.94 3.15 3.95
C THR A 47 14.32 2.55 3.67
N ALA A 48 14.53 1.26 3.94
CA ALA A 48 15.84 0.60 3.98
C ALA A 48 16.68 0.74 2.70
N ASP A 49 16.03 0.71 1.53
CA ASP A 49 16.71 0.71 0.23
C ASP A 49 16.78 2.09 -0.44
N ARG A 50 16.36 3.18 0.24
CA ARG A 50 16.19 4.54 -0.30
C ARG A 50 15.23 4.64 -1.51
N LYS A 51 14.48 3.58 -1.84
CA LYS A 51 13.46 3.57 -2.91
C LYS A 51 12.05 3.68 -2.36
N HIS A 52 11.89 4.00 -1.09
CA HIS A 52 10.58 4.18 -0.44
C HIS A 52 9.73 5.23 -1.16
N GLU A 53 10.29 6.36 -1.57
CA GLU A 53 9.55 7.37 -2.36
C GLU A 53 9.07 6.81 -3.70
N ALA A 54 9.86 5.95 -4.34
CA ALA A 54 9.48 5.32 -5.60
C ALA A 54 8.37 4.29 -5.39
N ARG A 55 8.41 3.54 -4.29
CA ARG A 55 7.34 2.60 -3.88
C ARG A 55 6.06 3.36 -3.51
N TRP A 56 6.18 4.44 -2.74
CA TRP A 56 5.08 5.32 -2.36
C TRP A 56 4.41 5.97 -3.58
N ARG A 57 5.19 6.50 -4.51
CA ARG A 57 4.66 7.07 -5.76
C ARG A 57 3.93 6.02 -6.60
N LYS A 58 4.44 4.78 -6.68
CA LYS A 58 3.74 3.67 -7.34
C LYS A 58 2.44 3.32 -6.62
N PHE A 59 2.46 3.33 -5.28
CA PHE A 59 1.29 3.09 -4.44
C PHE A 59 0.18 4.11 -4.71
N ASN A 60 0.52 5.39 -4.64
CA ASN A 60 -0.41 6.48 -4.93
C ASN A 60 -0.96 6.38 -6.36
N ARG A 61 -0.09 6.14 -7.33
CA ARG A 61 -0.51 6.05 -8.74
C ARG A 61 -1.57 4.97 -8.98
N TRP A 62 -1.43 3.77 -8.40
CA TRP A 62 -2.45 2.75 -8.60
C TRP A 62 -3.73 3.06 -7.82
N TYR A 63 -3.63 3.67 -6.63
CA TYR A 63 -4.79 4.08 -5.85
C TYR A 63 -5.62 5.14 -6.60
N ASP A 64 -4.96 6.08 -7.27
CA ASP A 64 -5.62 7.07 -8.12
C ASP A 64 -6.33 6.40 -9.30
N HIS A 65 -5.69 5.42 -9.94
CA HIS A 65 -6.28 4.63 -11.04
C HIS A 65 -7.44 3.73 -10.60
N PHE A 66 -7.45 3.30 -9.34
CA PHE A 66 -8.55 2.52 -8.77
C PHE A 66 -9.85 3.33 -8.70
N ALA A 67 -9.80 4.67 -8.87
CA ALA A 67 -10.95 5.56 -8.82
C ALA A 67 -11.77 5.30 -7.55
N ALA A 68 -11.10 5.45 -6.40
CA ALA A 68 -11.47 4.97 -5.06
C ALA A 68 -12.78 5.56 -4.46
N ASN A 69 -13.76 5.94 -5.28
CA ASN A 69 -15.09 6.33 -4.85
C ASN A 69 -15.70 5.22 -3.99
N GLY A 70 -16.08 5.58 -2.76
CA GLY A 70 -16.62 4.64 -1.79
C GLY A 70 -15.55 3.86 -1.01
N TYR A 71 -14.31 4.34 -0.97
CA TYR A 71 -13.25 3.85 -0.08
C TYR A 71 -12.65 5.01 0.72
N VAL A 72 -12.24 4.70 1.94
CA VAL A 72 -11.45 5.57 2.81
C VAL A 72 -10.02 5.04 2.83
N ARG A 73 -9.07 5.97 2.78
CA ARG A 73 -7.64 5.70 2.95
C ARG A 73 -7.12 6.53 4.11
N ILE A 74 -6.36 5.89 5.00
CA ILE A 74 -5.69 6.54 6.13
C ILE A 74 -4.21 6.20 6.03
N ASP A 75 -3.38 7.21 6.01
CA ASP A 75 -1.93 7.10 5.87
C ASP A 75 -1.25 7.58 7.16
N ASP A 76 -0.20 6.87 7.58
CA ASP A 76 0.64 7.29 8.70
C ASP A 76 2.04 6.67 8.57
N ALA A 77 2.99 7.12 9.38
CA ALA A 77 4.34 6.60 9.41
C ALA A 77 4.89 6.55 10.84
N PHE A 78 5.80 5.61 11.10
CA PHE A 78 6.54 5.52 12.35
C PHE A 78 8.01 5.23 12.11
N PHE A 79 8.85 5.55 13.09
CA PHE A 79 10.29 5.29 13.06
C PHE A 79 10.65 4.16 14.04
N ASP A 80 11.21 3.08 13.51
CA ASP A 80 11.76 1.98 14.30
C ASP A 80 13.19 2.34 14.71
N THR A 81 13.36 2.75 15.97
CA THR A 81 14.67 3.13 16.55
C THR A 81 15.65 1.95 16.59
N THR A 82 15.17 0.71 16.70
CA THR A 82 16.04 -0.48 16.74
C THR A 82 16.67 -0.72 15.37
N LYS A 83 15.88 -0.57 14.30
CA LYS A 83 16.36 -0.78 12.92
C LYS A 83 16.85 0.48 12.23
N GLN A 84 16.63 1.65 12.82
CA GLN A 84 16.88 2.95 12.21
C GLN A 84 16.15 3.10 10.86
N LEU A 85 14.89 2.65 10.80
CA LEU A 85 14.06 2.66 9.60
C LEU A 85 12.74 3.37 9.83
N THR A 86 12.29 4.11 8.83
CA THR A 86 10.93 4.63 8.79
C THR A 86 10.05 3.65 8.03
N TYR A 87 8.84 3.42 8.53
CA TYR A 87 7.81 2.63 7.87
C TYR A 87 6.67 3.56 7.49
N HIS A 88 6.35 3.61 6.19
CA HIS A 88 5.12 4.23 5.70
C HIS A 88 4.03 3.18 5.64
N CYS A 89 2.90 3.49 6.28
CA CYS A 89 1.75 2.62 6.38
C CYS A 89 0.53 3.29 5.78
N ALA A 90 -0.33 2.50 5.15
CA ALA A 90 -1.66 2.95 4.74
C ALA A 90 -2.67 1.85 4.94
N VAL A 91 -3.87 2.20 5.40
CA VAL A 91 -5.02 1.31 5.42
C VAL A 91 -6.09 1.83 4.46
N ILE A 92 -6.67 0.93 3.66
CA ILE A 92 -7.76 1.23 2.75
C ILE A 92 -8.94 0.33 3.10
N VAL A 93 -10.11 0.95 3.28
CA VAL A 93 -11.35 0.28 3.69
C VAL A 93 -12.51 0.81 2.85
N LYS A 94 -13.44 -0.06 2.47
CA LYS A 94 -14.68 0.35 1.79
C LYS A 94 -15.56 1.16 2.74
N CYS A 95 -16.17 2.25 2.28
CA CYS A 95 -17.09 3.06 3.09
C CYS A 95 -18.29 2.27 3.62
N ALA A 96 -18.71 1.23 2.88
CA ALA A 96 -19.81 0.34 3.25
C ALA A 96 -19.38 -0.78 4.23
N ASN A 97 -18.12 -0.82 4.67
CA ASN A 97 -17.68 -1.77 5.68
C ASN A 97 -18.31 -1.39 7.04
N PRO A 98 -19.05 -2.29 7.71
CA PRO A 98 -19.70 -1.99 8.99
C PRO A 98 -18.70 -1.65 10.12
N HIS A 99 -17.46 -2.10 10.00
CA HIS A 99 -16.38 -1.88 10.96
C HIS A 99 -15.46 -0.71 10.59
N LEU A 100 -15.80 0.10 9.59
CA LEU A 100 -14.95 1.20 9.11
C LEU A 100 -14.39 2.06 10.25
N ARG A 101 -15.26 2.45 11.20
CA ARG A 101 -14.86 3.27 12.35
C ARG A 101 -13.88 2.54 13.26
N GLU A 102 -14.15 1.28 13.60
CA GLU A 102 -13.32 0.47 14.48
C GLU A 102 -11.95 0.21 13.88
N ILE A 103 -11.90 -0.15 12.58
CA ILE A 103 -10.66 -0.35 11.84
C ILE A 103 -9.84 0.93 11.79
N SER A 104 -10.49 2.07 11.53
CA SER A 104 -9.82 3.37 11.44
C SER A 104 -9.19 3.76 12.78
N LEU A 105 -9.93 3.60 13.89
CA LEU A 105 -9.43 3.90 15.22
C LEU A 105 -8.30 2.96 15.62
N ALA A 106 -8.47 1.65 15.42
CA ALA A 106 -7.43 0.66 15.73
C ALA A 106 -6.13 0.92 14.95
N PHE A 107 -6.24 1.37 13.70
CA PHE A 107 -5.06 1.76 12.92
C PHE A 107 -4.38 3.00 13.49
N ILE A 108 -5.14 4.05 13.82
CA ILE A 108 -4.59 5.29 14.40
C ILE A 108 -3.94 5.02 15.75
N ASP A 109 -4.60 4.25 16.62
CA ASP A 109 -4.08 3.91 17.95
C ASP A 109 -2.79 3.09 17.84
N LEU A 110 -2.77 2.09 16.95
CA LEU A 110 -1.56 1.29 16.69
C LEU A 110 -0.38 2.16 16.21
N MET A 111 -0.63 3.12 15.31
CA MET A 111 0.40 4.02 14.81
C MET A 111 0.86 5.00 15.89
N ALA A 112 -0.03 5.44 16.77
CA ALA A 112 0.30 6.27 17.91
C ALA A 112 1.20 5.53 18.91
N ASP A 113 0.88 4.26 19.23
CA ASP A 113 1.68 3.42 20.12
C ASP A 113 3.12 3.27 19.60
N TYR A 114 3.28 2.96 18.30
CA TYR A 114 4.61 2.89 17.67
C TYR A 114 5.37 4.22 17.68
N ASN A 115 4.68 5.35 17.72
CA ASN A 115 5.29 6.67 17.80
C ASN A 115 5.53 7.16 19.24
N ALA A 116 4.88 6.53 20.23
CA ALA A 116 4.98 6.84 21.65
C ALA A 116 6.11 6.08 22.36
N ASP A 117 6.45 4.86 21.88
CA ASP A 117 7.56 4.03 22.36
C ASP A 117 8.97 4.60 22.02
N LYS A 118 9.14 5.92 22.13
CA LYS A 118 10.42 6.63 21.96
C LYS A 118 11.40 6.39 23.10
#